data_AF-A0A255TTY1-F1
#
_entry.id   AF-A0A255TTY1-F1
#
_cell.length_a   1.000
_cell.length_b   1.000
_cell.length_c   1.000
_cell.angle_alpha   90.00
_cell.angle_beta   90.00
_cell.angle_gamma   90.00
#
_symmetry.space_group_name_H-M   'P 1'
#
loop_
_entity.id
_entity.type
_entity.pdbx_description
1 polymer ?
#
loop_
_entity_poly.entity_id
_entity_poly.type
_entity_poly.pdbx_seq_one_letter_code
_entity_poly.pdbx_strand_id
1 'polypeptide(L)'
;MKALNNILLIFACVVMMSCSKDDDEFMPINESLAMSTTMEAVDMGLSVDWASCNVGAKTPTLYGGHYCWGDPTGTQVSYIADNIMQNISGSDMDIVAANFGNGWRMPTTQEFEELIKNCTHRVVTVNGISCVKFTSKNGNSILFPFGGYTYGANATCFGEGITGYYWTATGEPKSTSAQYIYVGRQNKLPAAYNVSYGASVRGVRNHVSDDKKEDSNDKPNEENGGSGGTVPSTSYEKPDIDYYDYTAYPTKMKVVYKIHNRDKAKVTSAKIYYGTSSNPTKYVTATVSGVLITATITGLKKDTKYYVKCSAKGKGGTTTTGTTRLGTIN
;
A
#
# COMPACT_ATOMS: atom_id res chain seq x y z
N MET A 1 87.02 3.41 -14.67
CA MET A 1 86.89 4.87 -14.51
C MET A 1 85.61 5.29 -15.24
N LYS A 2 84.56 5.88 -14.68
CA LYS A 2 84.30 6.57 -13.41
C LYS A 2 82.87 6.23 -12.95
N ALA A 3 82.65 6.26 -11.64
CA ALA A 3 81.36 6.20 -10.98
C ALA A 3 80.54 7.50 -11.19
N LEU A 4 79.21 7.45 -10.98
CA LEU A 4 78.57 8.09 -9.81
C LEU A 4 77.06 7.76 -9.71
N ASN A 5 76.61 7.63 -8.46
CA ASN A 5 75.25 7.46 -7.94
C ASN A 5 74.22 8.48 -8.46
N ASN A 6 72.94 8.08 -8.52
CA ASN A 6 71.92 8.57 -7.58
C ASN A 6 70.55 7.88 -7.76
N ILE A 7 69.93 7.60 -6.62
CA ILE A 7 68.60 7.02 -6.38
C ILE A 7 67.49 7.94 -6.94
N LEU A 8 66.50 7.38 -7.63
CA LEU A 8 65.17 8.01 -7.78
C LEU A 8 64.06 6.95 -7.95
N LEU A 9 62.96 7.19 -7.24
CA LEU A 9 61.75 6.36 -7.08
C LEU A 9 61.21 5.74 -8.38
N ILE A 10 60.84 4.47 -8.32
CA ILE A 10 60.02 3.79 -9.33
C ILE A 10 58.55 4.11 -9.04
N PHE A 11 57.93 4.98 -9.86
CA PHE A 11 56.48 5.04 -10.02
C PHE A 11 56.13 4.28 -11.31
N ALA A 12 55.47 3.14 -11.18
CA ALA A 12 54.96 2.38 -12.32
C ALA A 12 53.69 3.08 -12.87
N CYS A 13 53.81 3.68 -14.05
CA CYS A 13 52.67 4.16 -14.83
C CYS A 13 51.91 2.96 -15.41
N VAL A 14 50.65 2.77 -14.99
CA VAL A 14 49.68 1.92 -15.71
C VAL A 14 48.85 2.82 -16.62
N VAL A 15 48.76 2.40 -17.87
CA VAL A 15 48.09 3.07 -19.00
C VAL A 15 46.57 3.02 -18.82
N MET A 16 45.89 4.16 -18.91
CA MET A 16 44.44 4.25 -19.15
C MET A 16 44.24 5.05 -20.43
N MET A 17 43.79 4.36 -21.48
CA MET A 17 43.60 4.91 -22.81
C MET A 17 42.19 5.54 -22.92
N SER A 18 42.17 6.71 -23.54
CA SER A 18 41.09 7.68 -23.65
C SER A 18 40.11 7.37 -24.79
N CYS A 19 38.80 7.52 -24.52
CA CYS A 19 37.79 8.23 -25.33
C CYS A 19 36.39 8.00 -24.72
N SER A 20 36.03 8.74 -23.67
CA SER A 20 34.66 8.80 -23.15
C SER A 20 33.83 9.75 -24.01
N LYS A 21 33.01 9.18 -24.89
CA LYS A 21 31.77 9.81 -25.35
C LYS A 21 30.65 9.16 -24.54
N ASP A 22 30.44 9.69 -23.34
CA ASP A 22 29.20 9.46 -22.61
C ASP A 22 28.26 10.56 -23.11
N ASP A 23 27.49 10.23 -24.14
CA ASP A 23 26.26 10.95 -24.43
C ASP A 23 25.30 10.61 -23.29
N ASP A 24 25.39 11.38 -22.21
CA ASP A 24 24.43 11.43 -21.11
C ASP A 24 23.09 11.88 -21.69
N GLU A 25 22.36 10.92 -22.26
CA GLU A 25 20.97 11.10 -22.65
C GLU A 25 20.14 11.19 -21.36
N PHE A 26 20.10 12.43 -20.87
CA PHE A 26 19.13 13.04 -19.97
C PHE A 26 17.87 12.18 -19.79
N MET A 27 17.88 11.30 -18.78
CA MET A 27 16.64 10.68 -18.33
C MET A 27 15.82 11.75 -17.59
N PRO A 28 14.61 12.09 -18.07
CA PRO A 28 13.79 13.05 -17.37
C PRO A 28 13.36 12.50 -16.00
N ILE A 29 13.73 13.25 -14.97
CA ILE A 29 12.99 13.53 -13.72
C ILE A 29 11.79 12.61 -13.40
N ASN A 30 12.03 11.71 -12.45
CA ASN A 30 11.15 11.18 -11.39
C ASN A 30 9.63 11.47 -11.49
N GLU A 31 8.86 10.58 -12.12
CA GLU A 31 7.42 10.40 -11.84
C GLU A 31 7.22 9.46 -10.63
N SER A 32 7.61 9.95 -9.46
CA SER A 32 7.07 9.51 -8.17
C SER A 32 5.88 10.41 -7.86
N LEU A 33 4.71 9.81 -7.61
CA LEU A 33 3.38 10.42 -7.37
C LEU A 33 2.40 10.33 -8.56
N ALA A 34 2.25 9.14 -9.14
CA ALA A 34 1.01 8.74 -9.80
C ALA A 34 0.47 7.44 -9.17
N MET A 35 -0.39 7.65 -8.16
CA MET A 35 -1.66 6.94 -7.96
C MET A 35 -1.65 5.44 -7.62
N SER A 36 -1.68 5.11 -6.31
CA SER A 36 -2.72 4.19 -5.87
C SER A 36 -4.01 5.01 -5.84
N THR A 37 -4.86 4.92 -6.87
CA THR A 37 -6.10 5.72 -6.96
C THR A 37 -7.15 5.34 -5.90
N THR A 38 -6.92 4.25 -5.15
CA THR A 38 -7.88 3.74 -4.17
C THR A 38 -7.18 3.27 -2.91
N MET A 39 -7.72 3.64 -1.75
CA MET A 39 -7.44 2.97 -0.47
C MET A 39 -8.48 1.88 -0.21
N GLU A 40 -8.03 0.75 0.32
CA GLU A 40 -8.91 -0.33 0.74
C GLU A 40 -9.14 -0.27 2.24
N ALA A 41 -10.41 -0.30 2.63
CA ALA A 41 -10.81 -0.34 4.03
C ALA A 41 -10.75 -1.76 4.60
N VAL A 42 -10.27 -1.85 5.84
CA VAL A 42 -10.27 -3.03 6.68
C VAL A 42 -11.02 -2.70 7.96
N ASP A 43 -12.21 -3.30 8.10
CA ASP A 43 -12.98 -3.21 9.33
C ASP A 43 -12.26 -4.00 10.45
N MET A 44 -11.63 -3.29 11.38
CA MET A 44 -10.96 -3.89 12.52
C MET A 44 -11.92 -4.16 13.70
N GLY A 45 -13.23 -3.95 13.53
CA GLY A 45 -14.23 -4.02 14.60
C GLY A 45 -14.03 -2.91 15.63
N LEU A 46 -13.56 -1.75 15.16
CA LEU A 46 -13.23 -0.56 15.95
C LEU A 46 -14.16 0.60 15.53
N SER A 47 -13.91 1.82 16.02
CA SER A 47 -14.71 3.00 15.66
C SER A 47 -14.65 3.39 14.17
N VAL A 48 -13.60 2.98 13.46
CA VAL A 48 -13.35 3.29 12.04
C VAL A 48 -12.80 2.11 11.26
N ASP A 49 -12.99 2.17 9.94
CA ASP A 49 -12.29 1.35 8.95
C ASP A 49 -10.86 1.86 8.76
N TRP A 50 -9.88 0.95 8.81
CA TRP A 50 -8.47 1.28 8.60
C TRP A 50 -8.02 1.01 7.17
N ALA A 51 -7.18 1.87 6.60
CA ALA A 51 -6.56 1.61 5.31
C ALA A 51 -5.63 0.37 5.36
N SER A 52 -5.70 -0.48 4.34
CA SER A 52 -4.84 -1.67 4.24
C SER A 52 -3.35 -1.33 4.06
N CYS A 53 -3.04 -0.16 3.48
CA CYS A 53 -1.70 0.29 3.11
C CYS A 53 -1.39 1.71 3.63
N ASN A 54 -0.10 2.03 3.77
CA ASN A 54 0.35 3.42 3.98
C ASN A 54 0.08 4.25 2.72
N VAL A 55 -0.06 5.56 2.89
CA VAL A 55 -0.10 6.49 1.76
C VAL A 55 1.20 6.35 0.94
N GLY A 56 1.06 6.11 -0.36
CA GLY A 56 2.18 5.86 -1.27
C GLY A 56 2.69 4.41 -1.31
N ALA A 57 2.13 3.49 -0.51
CA ALA A 57 2.49 2.07 -0.55
C ALA A 57 1.58 1.29 -1.50
N LYS A 58 2.17 0.43 -2.35
CA LYS A 58 1.42 -0.47 -3.25
C LYS A 58 0.93 -1.75 -2.58
N THR A 59 1.51 -2.11 -1.44
CA THR A 59 1.14 -3.31 -0.67
C THR A 59 1.21 -3.02 0.83
N PRO A 60 0.52 -3.80 1.69
CA PRO A 60 0.50 -3.57 3.14
C PRO A 60 1.88 -3.62 3.82
N THR A 61 2.87 -4.22 3.15
CA THR A 61 4.23 -4.40 3.67
C THR A 61 5.22 -3.34 3.20
N LEU A 62 4.92 -2.58 2.14
CA LEU A 62 5.79 -1.49 1.69
C LEU A 62 5.63 -0.27 2.61
N TYR A 63 6.72 0.46 2.82
CA TYR A 63 6.77 1.59 3.76
C TYR A 63 5.83 2.73 3.37
N GLY A 64 5.63 2.96 2.07
CA GLY A 64 4.95 4.15 1.57
C GLY A 64 5.88 5.37 1.62
N GLY A 65 5.29 6.56 1.66
CA GLY A 65 6.05 7.80 1.75
C GLY A 65 6.20 8.31 3.18
N HIS A 66 7.07 9.32 3.30
CA HIS A 66 7.27 10.12 4.51
C HIS A 66 6.81 11.54 4.25
N TYR A 67 5.82 11.99 5.00
CA TYR A 67 5.13 13.23 4.75
C TYR A 67 5.26 14.17 5.95
N CYS A 68 5.52 15.45 5.69
CA CYS A 68 5.41 16.47 6.72
C CYS A 68 3.95 16.59 7.17
N TRP A 69 3.74 16.83 8.45
CA TRP A 69 2.39 16.95 8.98
C TRP A 69 1.73 18.24 8.47
N GLY A 70 0.53 18.14 7.91
CA GLY A 70 -0.15 19.29 7.30
C GLY A 70 0.34 19.62 5.89
N ASP A 71 1.13 18.77 5.24
CA ASP A 71 1.48 18.92 3.83
C ASP A 71 0.56 18.05 2.94
N PRO A 72 -0.48 18.61 2.30
CA PRO A 72 -1.38 17.84 1.46
C PRO A 72 -0.75 17.38 0.14
N THR A 73 0.39 17.97 -0.25
CA THR A 73 1.09 17.62 -1.49
C THR A 73 2.05 16.44 -1.31
N GLY A 74 2.54 16.24 -0.08
CA GLY A 74 3.56 15.27 0.26
C GLY A 74 4.96 15.55 -0.32
N THR A 75 5.21 16.78 -0.79
CA THR A 75 6.47 17.17 -1.46
C THR A 75 7.31 18.17 -0.67
N GLN A 76 6.82 18.66 0.47
CA GLN A 76 7.52 19.71 1.21
C GLN A 76 8.76 19.18 1.93
N VAL A 77 9.93 19.66 1.49
CA VAL A 77 11.24 19.30 2.03
C VAL A 77 11.67 20.19 3.20
N SER A 78 11.01 21.35 3.39
CA SER A 78 11.24 22.26 4.52
C SER A 78 9.91 22.91 4.94
N TYR A 79 9.19 22.27 5.87
CA TYR A 79 7.93 22.79 6.37
C TYR A 79 8.17 23.57 7.67
N ILE A 80 8.03 24.90 7.60
CA ILE A 80 7.99 25.76 8.78
C ILE A 80 6.53 26.14 8.97
N ALA A 81 5.91 25.63 10.02
CA ALA A 81 4.57 26.02 10.39
C ALA A 81 4.55 26.49 11.84
N ASP A 82 4.13 27.73 12.04
CA ASP A 82 3.84 28.31 13.34
C ASP A 82 2.33 28.30 13.58
N ASN A 83 1.92 28.03 14.82
CA ASN A 83 0.51 27.95 15.22
C ASN A 83 -0.31 26.95 14.39
N ILE A 84 0.16 25.69 14.36
CA ILE A 84 -0.53 24.63 13.63
C ILE A 84 -1.96 24.41 14.15
N MET A 85 -2.83 23.91 13.27
CA MET A 85 -4.18 23.50 13.65
C MET A 85 -4.14 22.38 14.69
N GLN A 86 -5.14 22.34 15.59
CA GLN A 86 -5.22 21.28 16.61
C GLN A 86 -5.69 19.94 16.02
N ASN A 87 -6.42 19.97 14.92
CA ASN A 87 -6.87 18.77 14.22
C ASN A 87 -7.00 19.07 12.73
N ILE A 88 -6.34 18.28 11.89
CA ILE A 88 -6.43 18.41 10.43
C ILE A 88 -7.24 17.29 9.77
N SER A 89 -7.75 16.34 10.55
CA SER A 89 -8.43 15.16 10.04
C SER A 89 -9.60 15.54 9.12
N GLY A 90 -9.52 15.13 7.85
CA GLY A 90 -10.54 15.43 6.84
C GLY A 90 -10.49 16.84 6.25
N SER A 91 -9.54 17.69 6.67
CA SER A 91 -9.35 19.04 6.11
C SER A 91 -8.48 19.02 4.84
N ASP A 92 -8.39 20.14 4.15
CA ASP A 92 -7.54 20.29 2.96
C ASP A 92 -6.02 20.17 3.27
N MET A 93 -5.63 20.22 4.55
CA MET A 93 -4.24 20.01 4.99
C MET A 93 -3.93 18.54 5.32
N ASP A 94 -4.94 17.69 5.34
CA ASP A 94 -4.79 16.25 5.54
C ASP A 94 -4.50 15.58 4.21
N ILE A 95 -3.28 15.08 4.06
CA ILE A 95 -2.82 14.39 2.84
C ILE A 95 -3.71 13.21 2.43
N VAL A 96 -4.33 12.51 3.38
CA VAL A 96 -5.25 11.42 3.08
C VAL A 96 -6.54 11.98 2.47
N ALA A 97 -7.11 13.02 3.07
CA ALA A 97 -8.32 13.65 2.56
C ALA A 97 -8.08 14.31 1.19
N ALA A 98 -6.99 15.06 1.05
CA ALA A 98 -6.63 15.78 -0.16
C ALA A 98 -6.39 14.85 -1.37
N ASN A 99 -5.81 13.66 -1.16
CA ASN A 99 -5.45 12.76 -2.25
C ASN A 99 -6.48 11.66 -2.53
N PHE A 100 -7.32 11.29 -1.56
CA PHE A 100 -8.23 10.14 -1.69
C PHE A 100 -9.72 10.49 -1.52
N GLY A 101 -10.04 11.60 -0.84
CA GLY A 101 -11.41 12.06 -0.63
C GLY A 101 -12.35 10.99 -0.08
N ASN A 102 -13.66 11.09 -0.39
CA ASN A 102 -14.66 10.06 -0.09
C ASN A 102 -14.69 9.59 1.38
N GLY A 103 -14.49 10.53 2.31
CA GLY A 103 -14.47 10.26 3.75
C GLY A 103 -13.17 9.66 4.28
N TRP A 104 -12.17 9.41 3.43
CA TRP A 104 -10.83 9.08 3.89
C TRP A 104 -10.16 10.28 4.55
N ARG A 105 -9.51 10.02 5.67
CA ARG A 105 -8.77 11.02 6.46
C ARG A 105 -7.64 10.37 7.24
N MET A 106 -6.72 11.17 7.77
CA MET A 106 -5.79 10.72 8.79
C MET A 106 -6.52 10.39 10.11
N PRO A 107 -6.12 9.34 10.83
CA PRO A 107 -6.69 8.99 12.13
C PRO A 107 -6.36 10.03 13.18
N THR A 108 -7.25 10.23 14.14
CA THR A 108 -6.94 11.00 15.34
C THR A 108 -6.10 10.16 16.30
N THR A 109 -5.55 10.80 17.32
CA THR A 109 -4.83 10.09 18.39
C THR A 109 -5.71 9.08 19.11
N GLN A 110 -6.99 9.38 19.35
CA GLN A 110 -7.90 8.46 20.05
C GLN A 110 -8.13 7.16 19.26
N GLU A 111 -8.14 7.22 17.94
CA GLU A 111 -8.37 6.04 17.08
C GLU A 111 -7.17 5.11 17.07
N PHE A 112 -5.96 5.69 17.08
CA PHE A 112 -4.75 4.91 17.28
C PHE A 112 -4.68 4.30 18.68
N GLU A 113 -5.07 5.04 19.72
CA GLU A 113 -5.17 4.51 21.08
C GLU A 113 -6.16 3.34 21.15
N GLU A 114 -7.30 3.46 20.48
CA GLU A 114 -8.29 2.39 20.34
C GLU A 114 -7.68 1.15 19.68
N LEU A 115 -6.97 1.32 18.57
CA LEU A 115 -6.28 0.22 17.86
C LEU A 115 -5.29 -0.49 18.78
N ILE A 116 -4.43 0.25 19.47
CA ILE A 116 -3.38 -0.31 20.34
C ILE A 116 -3.98 -1.02 21.55
N LYS A 117 -5.05 -0.46 22.14
CA LYS A 117 -5.70 -1.00 23.33
C LYS A 117 -6.56 -2.23 23.03
N ASN A 118 -7.27 -2.24 21.91
CA ASN A 118 -8.29 -3.26 21.61
C ASN A 118 -7.80 -4.37 20.67
N CYS A 119 -6.64 -4.22 20.05
CA CYS A 119 -6.03 -5.27 19.23
C CYS A 119 -4.83 -5.93 19.92
N THR A 120 -4.63 -7.21 19.61
CA THR A 120 -3.36 -7.87 19.89
C THR A 120 -2.31 -7.39 18.89
N HIS A 121 -1.07 -7.20 19.34
CA HIS A 121 0.01 -6.76 18.46
C HIS A 121 1.27 -7.59 18.65
N ARG A 122 1.99 -7.85 17.56
CA ARG A 122 3.31 -8.49 17.58
C ARG A 122 4.15 -8.03 16.40
N VAL A 123 5.46 -8.03 16.58
CA VAL A 123 6.40 -7.81 15.47
C VAL A 123 6.41 -9.06 14.58
N VAL A 124 6.30 -8.84 13.28
CA VAL A 124 6.40 -9.88 12.23
C VAL A 124 7.33 -9.40 11.12
N THR A 125 7.93 -10.33 10.41
CA THR A 125 8.66 -10.04 9.18
C THR A 125 7.93 -10.69 8.02
N VAL A 126 7.51 -9.90 7.04
CA VAL A 126 6.80 -10.35 5.85
C VAL A 126 7.61 -9.90 4.64
N ASN A 127 8.05 -10.86 3.81
CA ASN A 127 8.89 -10.60 2.64
C ASN A 127 10.14 -9.75 2.95
N GLY A 128 10.78 -10.01 4.10
CA GLY A 128 11.97 -9.27 4.55
C GLY A 128 11.68 -7.93 5.23
N ILE A 129 10.42 -7.47 5.25
CA ILE A 129 10.03 -6.20 5.88
C ILE A 129 9.46 -6.43 7.28
N SER A 130 10.09 -5.81 8.27
CA SER A 130 9.61 -5.79 9.65
C SER A 130 8.40 -4.88 9.80
N CYS A 131 7.35 -5.39 10.44
CA CYS A 131 6.10 -4.69 10.70
C CYS A 131 5.61 -5.00 12.13
N VAL A 132 4.80 -4.12 12.70
CA VAL A 132 3.86 -4.54 13.74
C VAL A 132 2.57 -5.01 13.06
N LYS A 133 2.15 -6.23 13.38
CA LYS A 133 0.83 -6.77 13.00
C LYS A 133 -0.14 -6.52 14.13
N PHE A 134 -1.20 -5.75 13.86
CA PHE A 134 -2.37 -5.66 14.72
C PHE A 134 -3.41 -6.70 14.30
N THR A 135 -4.00 -7.40 15.26
CA THR A 135 -5.08 -8.37 15.04
C THR A 135 -6.21 -8.07 16.02
N SER A 136 -7.37 -7.72 15.46
CA SER A 136 -8.59 -7.39 16.19
C SER A 136 -9.34 -8.64 16.63
N LYS A 137 -10.35 -8.44 17.50
CA LYS A 137 -11.23 -9.52 17.99
C LYS A 137 -12.08 -10.15 16.89
N ASN A 138 -12.43 -9.40 15.84
CA ASN A 138 -13.15 -9.93 14.68
C ASN A 138 -12.27 -10.79 13.74
N GLY A 139 -10.98 -10.95 14.05
CA GLY A 139 -10.03 -11.79 13.30
C GLY A 139 -9.32 -11.07 12.16
N ASN A 140 -9.74 -9.85 11.81
CA ASN A 140 -9.06 -9.04 10.80
C ASN A 140 -7.68 -8.56 11.31
N SER A 141 -6.83 -8.18 10.37
CA SER A 141 -5.47 -7.76 10.67
C SER A 141 -4.96 -6.72 9.70
N ILE A 142 -4.17 -5.79 10.21
CA ILE A 142 -3.44 -4.79 9.45
C ILE A 142 -1.97 -4.78 9.85
N LEU A 143 -1.11 -4.40 8.90
CA LEU A 143 0.34 -4.31 9.08
C LEU A 143 0.77 -2.85 9.07
N PHE A 144 1.61 -2.50 10.04
CA PHE A 144 2.30 -1.22 10.14
C PHE A 144 3.80 -1.46 9.93
N PRO A 145 4.30 -1.28 8.70
CA PRO A 145 5.72 -1.40 8.39
C PRO A 145 6.59 -0.45 9.20
N PHE A 146 7.82 -0.87 9.47
CA PHE A 146 8.84 -0.05 10.12
C PHE A 146 9.48 0.88 9.11
N GLY A 147 8.74 1.91 8.71
CA GLY A 147 9.17 2.88 7.70
C GLY A 147 10.18 3.90 8.18
N GLY A 148 10.50 3.99 9.47
CA GLY A 148 11.37 5.04 9.99
C GLY A 148 10.76 6.45 9.91
N TYR A 149 11.62 7.46 9.85
CA TYR A 149 11.27 8.88 9.68
C TYR A 149 12.35 9.63 8.88
N THR A 150 12.04 10.84 8.43
CA THR A 150 12.96 11.71 7.66
C THR A 150 12.97 13.15 8.22
N TYR A 151 14.02 13.92 7.93
CA TYR A 151 14.07 15.37 8.20
C TYR A 151 13.49 16.15 7.01
N GLY A 152 12.15 16.25 6.91
CA GLY A 152 11.46 16.75 5.71
C GLY A 152 11.07 15.63 4.73
N ALA A 153 10.16 15.90 3.80
CA ALA A 153 9.81 14.91 2.78
C ALA A 153 11.02 14.56 1.91
N ASN A 154 11.10 13.31 1.44
CA ASN A 154 12.14 12.81 0.52
C ASN A 154 13.61 12.93 1.00
N ALA A 155 13.86 13.25 2.28
CA ALA A 155 15.19 13.23 2.87
C ALA A 155 15.64 11.80 3.22
N THR A 156 16.90 11.63 3.61
CA THR A 156 17.43 10.35 4.09
C THR A 156 16.57 9.79 5.22
N CYS A 157 16.20 8.51 5.12
CA CYS A 157 15.38 7.83 6.11
C CYS A 157 16.22 7.28 7.27
N PHE A 158 15.73 7.48 8.49
CA PHE A 158 16.32 6.98 9.73
C PHE A 158 15.40 5.94 10.37
N GLY A 159 15.97 4.81 10.79
CA GLY A 159 15.23 3.75 11.48
C GLY A 159 14.37 2.86 10.58
N GLU A 160 14.49 2.99 9.25
CA GLU A 160 13.83 2.08 8.30
C GLU A 160 14.18 0.61 8.60
N GLY A 161 13.18 -0.26 8.58
CA GLY A 161 13.28 -1.68 8.95
C GLY A 161 13.37 -1.95 10.46
N ILE A 162 13.54 -0.93 11.31
CA ILE A 162 13.74 -1.06 12.76
C ILE A 162 12.56 -0.50 13.55
N THR A 163 12.06 0.68 13.17
CA THR A 163 11.01 1.42 13.86
C THR A 163 10.00 2.02 12.88
N GLY A 164 8.78 2.31 13.34
CA GLY A 164 7.80 3.03 12.52
C GLY A 164 7.26 4.26 13.25
N TYR A 165 7.19 5.37 12.54
CA TYR A 165 6.63 6.64 13.00
C TYR A 165 5.40 6.95 12.15
N TYR A 166 4.27 7.14 12.81
CA TYR A 166 2.97 7.32 12.16
C TYR A 166 2.31 8.59 12.63
N TRP A 167 2.04 9.52 11.72
CA TRP A 167 1.30 10.73 12.09
C TRP A 167 -0.13 10.41 12.51
N THR A 168 -0.59 11.10 13.55
CA THR A 168 -2.02 11.30 13.80
C THR A 168 -2.41 12.68 13.25
N ALA A 169 -3.70 12.93 13.07
CA ALA A 169 -4.22 14.21 12.63
C ALA A 169 -4.24 15.28 13.74
N THR A 170 -3.77 14.95 14.96
CA THR A 170 -3.90 15.82 16.14
C THR A 170 -2.63 16.65 16.34
N GLY A 171 -2.75 17.97 16.23
CA GLY A 171 -1.67 18.93 16.49
C GLY A 171 -1.61 19.35 17.97
N GLU A 172 -0.44 19.77 18.44
CA GLU A 172 -0.28 20.34 19.79
C GLU A 172 -0.62 21.85 19.79
N PRO A 173 -1.48 22.33 20.70
CA PRO A 173 -1.84 23.75 20.76
C PRO A 173 -0.63 24.68 20.93
N LYS A 174 -0.58 25.78 20.17
CA LYS A 174 0.49 26.80 20.23
C LYS A 174 1.91 26.21 20.08
N SER A 175 2.04 25.14 19.29
CA SER A 175 3.28 24.41 19.06
C SER A 175 3.58 24.27 17.57
N THR A 176 4.78 23.80 17.26
CA THR A 176 5.22 23.35 15.93
C THR A 176 5.29 21.82 15.86
N SER A 177 4.55 21.13 16.73
CA SER A 177 4.58 19.68 16.86
C SER A 177 3.19 19.07 16.76
N ALA A 178 3.09 17.91 16.14
CA ALA A 178 1.88 17.11 16.10
C ALA A 178 2.11 15.75 16.76
N GLN A 179 1.03 15.08 17.10
CA GLN A 179 1.06 13.79 17.75
C GLN A 179 1.37 12.69 16.73
N TYR A 180 2.19 11.73 17.15
CA TYR A 180 2.53 10.56 16.34
C TYR A 180 2.51 9.31 17.21
N ILE A 181 2.39 8.16 16.54
CA ILE A 181 2.51 6.84 17.14
C ILE A 181 3.85 6.22 16.76
N TYR A 182 4.51 5.69 17.78
CA TYR A 182 5.68 4.85 17.63
C TYR A 182 5.28 3.38 17.63
N VAL A 183 5.54 2.68 16.51
CA VAL A 183 5.39 1.23 16.42
C VAL A 183 6.75 0.53 16.44
N GLY A 184 6.89 -0.46 17.33
CA GLY A 184 8.15 -1.17 17.56
C GLY A 184 7.97 -2.34 18.54
N ARG A 185 9.08 -2.84 19.14
CA ARG A 185 9.01 -3.95 20.11
C ARG A 185 8.20 -3.63 21.37
N GLN A 186 8.21 -2.37 21.77
CA GLN A 186 7.35 -1.82 22.82
C GLN A 186 6.62 -0.65 22.15
N ASN A 187 5.40 -0.90 21.67
CA ASN A 187 4.56 0.17 21.12
C ASN A 187 4.37 1.22 22.21
N LYS A 188 4.62 2.49 21.89
CA LYS A 188 4.45 3.60 22.84
C LYS A 188 3.31 4.50 22.37
N LEU A 189 2.47 4.85 23.33
CA LEU A 189 1.32 5.76 23.19
C LEU A 189 1.78 7.23 23.30
N PRO A 190 0.97 8.16 22.79
CA PRO A 190 1.39 9.20 21.85
C PRO A 190 2.46 10.13 22.41
N ALA A 191 3.38 10.52 21.53
CA ALA A 191 4.34 11.59 21.77
C ALA A 191 4.13 12.67 20.70
N ALA A 192 4.73 13.84 20.91
CA ALA A 192 4.73 14.92 19.95
C ALA A 192 6.06 14.96 19.18
N TYR A 193 5.98 15.25 17.88
CA TYR A 193 7.15 15.42 17.02
C TYR A 193 6.97 16.64 16.13
N ASN A 194 8.07 17.29 15.77
CA ASN A 194 8.00 18.52 15.00
C ASN A 194 7.39 18.23 13.61
N VAL A 195 6.46 19.07 13.18
CA VAL A 195 5.65 18.86 11.96
C VAL A 195 6.48 18.87 10.67
N SER A 196 7.70 19.40 10.72
CA SER A 196 8.64 19.40 9.59
C SER A 196 9.25 18.02 9.29
N TYR A 197 9.14 17.05 10.18
CA TYR A 197 9.66 15.71 9.95
C TYR A 197 8.71 14.91 9.05
N GLY A 198 9.28 14.05 8.20
CA GLY A 198 8.49 13.10 7.45
C GLY A 198 8.24 11.85 8.28
N ALA A 199 6.97 11.47 8.41
CA ALA A 199 6.57 10.20 9.00
C ALA A 199 5.56 9.49 8.08
N SER A 200 5.36 8.18 8.32
CA SER A 200 4.37 7.42 7.57
C SER A 200 2.96 7.89 7.90
N VAL A 201 2.06 7.78 6.92
CA VAL A 201 0.64 8.12 7.08
C VAL A 201 -0.23 6.92 6.71
N ARG A 202 -1.21 6.61 7.55
CA ARG A 202 -2.20 5.54 7.37
C ARG A 202 -3.59 6.16 7.39
N GLY A 203 -4.38 5.99 6.35
CA GLY A 203 -5.75 6.52 6.32
C GLY A 203 -6.74 5.73 7.16
N VAL A 204 -7.82 6.38 7.58
CA VAL A 204 -9.04 5.77 8.13
C VAL A 204 -10.26 6.41 7.48
N ARG A 205 -11.42 5.78 7.62
CA ARG A 205 -12.71 6.37 7.29
C ARG A 205 -13.78 5.85 8.24
N ASN A 206 -14.87 6.60 8.36
CA ASN A 206 -16.04 6.10 9.07
C ASN A 206 -16.59 4.86 8.36
N HIS A 207 -17.23 3.97 9.13
CA HIS A 207 -17.98 2.86 8.57
C HIS A 207 -18.97 3.37 7.53
N VAL A 208 -19.03 2.70 6.39
CA VAL A 208 -20.07 2.99 5.40
C VAL A 208 -21.39 2.54 6.03
N SER A 209 -22.19 3.51 6.49
CA SER A 209 -23.56 3.22 6.90
C SER A 209 -24.35 2.79 5.66
N ASP A 210 -25.12 1.71 5.76
CA ASP A 210 -26.01 1.24 4.68
C ASP A 210 -27.08 2.28 4.28
N ASP A 211 -27.19 3.39 5.01
CA ASP A 211 -28.13 4.48 4.76
C ASP A 211 -27.44 5.71 4.16
N LYS A 212 -27.55 5.84 2.82
CA LYS A 212 -27.97 7.04 2.07
C LYS A 212 -27.52 6.96 0.61
N LYS A 213 -28.42 6.47 -0.26
CA LYS A 213 -28.55 7.03 -1.60
C LYS A 213 -29.13 8.43 -1.43
N GLU A 214 -28.33 9.47 -1.57
CA GLU A 214 -28.88 10.82 -1.72
C GLU A 214 -29.37 10.95 -3.18
N ASP A 215 -30.69 10.89 -3.33
CA ASP A 215 -31.40 11.31 -4.54
C ASP A 215 -31.16 12.81 -4.73
N SER A 216 -30.35 13.16 -5.74
CA SER A 216 -30.36 14.50 -6.30
C SER A 216 -31.66 14.66 -7.11
N ASN A 217 -32.71 15.13 -6.44
CA ASN A 217 -33.90 15.64 -7.09
C ASN A 217 -33.55 16.95 -7.81
N ASP A 218 -33.36 16.89 -9.12
CA ASP A 218 -33.64 18.03 -9.98
C ASP A 218 -34.59 17.59 -11.08
N LYS A 219 -35.83 18.10 -11.00
CA LYS A 219 -36.86 17.90 -12.02
C LYS A 219 -36.64 18.91 -13.13
N PRO A 220 -36.86 18.51 -14.38
CA PRO A 220 -37.83 19.25 -15.19
C PRO A 220 -39.02 18.38 -15.60
N ASN A 221 -40.17 19.03 -15.67
CA ASN A 221 -41.42 18.54 -16.25
C ASN A 221 -41.22 17.99 -17.67
N GLU A 222 -41.94 16.92 -18.02
CA GLU A 222 -42.91 16.95 -19.12
C GLU A 222 -43.77 15.66 -19.15
N GLU A 223 -44.94 15.81 -19.75
CA GLU A 223 -46.12 14.95 -19.66
C GLU A 223 -46.08 13.67 -20.51
N ASN A 224 -47.04 12.80 -20.20
CA ASN A 224 -47.69 11.79 -21.06
C ASN A 224 -47.02 10.43 -21.30
N GLY A 225 -47.57 9.44 -20.59
CA GLY A 225 -48.34 8.36 -21.21
C GLY A 225 -47.57 7.29 -22.00
N GLY A 226 -47.34 6.13 -21.37
CA GLY A 226 -46.94 4.93 -22.10
C GLY A 226 -46.58 3.77 -21.18
N SER A 227 -47.56 2.91 -20.90
CA SER A 227 -47.34 1.60 -20.28
C SER A 227 -46.41 0.76 -21.17
N GLY A 228 -45.21 0.47 -20.66
CA GLY A 228 -44.24 -0.42 -21.27
C GLY A 228 -43.38 -1.02 -20.18
N GLY A 229 -43.83 -2.16 -19.63
CA GLY A 229 -43.08 -2.92 -18.63
C GLY A 229 -41.72 -3.32 -19.17
N THR A 230 -40.67 -2.62 -18.75
CA THR A 230 -39.29 -2.99 -19.02
C THR A 230 -38.81 -3.84 -17.85
N VAL A 231 -38.63 -5.14 -18.11
CA VAL A 231 -37.90 -6.04 -17.21
C VAL A 231 -36.54 -5.41 -16.95
N PRO A 232 -36.10 -5.23 -15.68
CA PRO A 232 -34.76 -4.71 -15.42
C PRO A 232 -33.75 -5.76 -15.90
N SER A 233 -33.14 -5.48 -17.04
CA SER A 233 -31.98 -6.22 -17.53
C SER A 233 -30.84 -6.00 -16.54
N THR A 234 -30.69 -6.92 -15.59
CA THR A 234 -29.48 -7.03 -14.77
C THR A 234 -28.37 -7.64 -15.63
N SER A 235 -27.78 -6.81 -16.49
CA SER A 235 -26.61 -7.21 -17.27
C SER A 235 -25.45 -7.35 -16.28
N TYR A 236 -25.02 -8.59 -16.02
CA TYR A 236 -23.88 -8.88 -15.16
C TYR A 236 -22.58 -8.54 -15.90
N GLU A 237 -21.66 -7.86 -15.22
CA GLU A 237 -20.32 -7.59 -15.75
C GLU A 237 -19.45 -8.86 -15.71
N LYS A 238 -18.44 -8.97 -16.59
CA LYS A 238 -17.41 -10.00 -16.46
C LYS A 238 -16.58 -9.75 -15.20
N PRO A 239 -16.01 -10.79 -14.57
CA PRO A 239 -15.12 -10.60 -13.42
C PRO A 239 -13.95 -9.68 -13.75
N ASP A 240 -13.76 -8.64 -12.95
CA ASP A 240 -12.55 -7.83 -12.93
C ASP A 240 -11.66 -8.40 -11.82
N ILE A 241 -10.54 -9.00 -12.24
CA ILE A 241 -9.65 -9.76 -11.36
C ILE A 241 -8.19 -9.48 -11.66
N ASP A 242 -7.37 -9.41 -10.62
CA ASP A 242 -5.94 -9.20 -10.71
C ASP A 242 -5.16 -10.01 -9.66
N TYR A 243 -3.86 -10.14 -9.91
CA TYR A 243 -2.96 -10.78 -8.98
C TYR A 243 -2.79 -9.90 -7.74
N TYR A 244 -2.96 -10.49 -6.55
CA TYR A 244 -2.91 -9.75 -5.28
C TYR A 244 -1.65 -10.08 -4.49
N ASP A 245 -1.46 -11.35 -4.11
CA ASP A 245 -0.34 -11.75 -3.25
C ASP A 245 -0.02 -13.25 -3.38
N TYR A 246 1.15 -13.64 -2.87
CA TYR A 246 1.49 -15.04 -2.62
C TYR A 246 2.36 -15.19 -1.37
N THR A 247 2.20 -16.32 -0.69
CA THR A 247 3.09 -16.75 0.40
C THR A 247 3.72 -18.07 -0.01
N ALA A 248 5.05 -18.11 -0.11
CA ALA A 248 5.80 -19.30 -0.49
C ALA A 248 6.40 -20.03 0.73
N TYR A 249 6.47 -21.36 0.61
CA TYR A 249 7.12 -22.31 1.51
C TYR A 249 7.85 -23.35 0.65
N PRO A 250 8.82 -24.13 1.17
CA PRO A 250 9.72 -24.94 0.34
C PRO A 250 9.04 -25.86 -0.68
N THR A 251 7.84 -26.36 -0.38
CA THR A 251 7.09 -27.29 -1.25
C THR A 251 5.63 -26.88 -1.50
N LYS A 252 5.23 -25.67 -1.09
CA LYS A 252 3.86 -25.19 -1.27
C LYS A 252 3.80 -23.67 -1.35
N MET A 253 2.80 -23.12 -2.03
CA MET A 253 2.50 -21.70 -1.98
C MET A 253 1.01 -21.45 -1.82
N LYS A 254 0.67 -20.40 -1.09
CA LYS A 254 -0.68 -19.82 -1.10
C LYS A 254 -0.67 -18.67 -2.10
N VAL A 255 -1.60 -18.68 -3.06
CA VAL A 255 -1.74 -17.61 -4.07
C VAL A 255 -3.10 -16.97 -3.91
N VAL A 256 -3.13 -15.64 -4.02
CA VAL A 256 -4.32 -14.82 -3.84
C VAL A 256 -4.48 -13.90 -5.05
N TYR A 257 -5.69 -13.88 -5.60
CA TYR A 257 -6.16 -12.90 -6.58
C TYR A 257 -7.31 -12.12 -5.97
N LYS A 258 -7.51 -10.88 -6.40
CA LYS A 258 -8.62 -10.04 -5.94
C LYS A 258 -9.68 -9.90 -7.04
N ILE A 259 -10.92 -9.68 -6.63
CA ILE A 259 -12.08 -9.38 -7.48
C ILE A 259 -12.51 -7.95 -7.17
N HIS A 260 -12.44 -7.06 -8.15
CA HIS A 260 -12.74 -5.63 -7.96
C HIS A 260 -14.21 -5.29 -8.11
N ASN A 261 -14.93 -6.01 -8.98
CA ASN A 261 -16.34 -5.77 -9.26
C ASN A 261 -17.25 -6.92 -8.75
N ARG A 262 -16.93 -7.50 -7.58
CA ARG A 262 -17.58 -8.71 -7.04
C ARG A 262 -19.10 -8.68 -7.12
N ASP A 263 -19.73 -7.60 -6.68
CA ASP A 263 -21.18 -7.54 -6.57
C ASP A 263 -21.87 -7.47 -7.93
N LYS A 264 -21.17 -6.97 -8.94
CA LYS A 264 -21.64 -6.92 -10.33
C LYS A 264 -21.32 -8.19 -11.10
N ALA A 265 -20.15 -8.79 -10.87
CA ALA A 265 -19.71 -9.99 -11.57
C ALA A 265 -20.31 -11.28 -11.00
N LYS A 266 -20.66 -11.30 -9.71
CA LYS A 266 -21.17 -12.48 -8.98
C LYS A 266 -20.31 -13.72 -9.27
N VAL A 267 -19.00 -13.62 -9.01
CA VAL A 267 -18.04 -14.71 -9.23
C VAL A 267 -18.43 -15.94 -8.42
N THR A 268 -18.58 -17.08 -9.09
CA THR A 268 -19.04 -18.34 -8.49
C THR A 268 -17.94 -19.39 -8.37
N SER A 269 -16.89 -19.29 -9.20
CA SER A 269 -15.77 -20.24 -9.18
C SER A 269 -14.52 -19.64 -9.79
N ALA A 270 -13.36 -20.17 -9.41
CA ALA A 270 -12.09 -19.80 -10.00
C ALA A 270 -11.09 -20.97 -10.03
N LYS A 271 -10.14 -20.88 -10.96
CA LYS A 271 -8.99 -21.79 -11.08
C LYS A 271 -7.72 -20.95 -11.08
N ILE A 272 -6.72 -21.38 -10.33
CA ILE A 272 -5.37 -20.82 -10.39
C ILE A 272 -4.48 -21.81 -11.14
N TYR A 273 -4.02 -21.39 -12.31
CA TYR A 273 -3.03 -22.11 -13.11
C TYR A 273 -1.64 -21.82 -12.60
N TYR A 274 -0.76 -22.81 -12.61
CA TYR A 274 0.61 -22.71 -12.15
C TYR A 274 1.56 -23.61 -12.96
N GLY A 275 2.84 -23.23 -13.03
CA GLY A 275 3.84 -23.98 -13.75
C GLY A 275 5.19 -23.28 -13.78
N THR A 276 6.19 -23.93 -14.35
CA THR A 276 7.56 -23.38 -14.50
C THR A 276 7.77 -22.66 -15.83
N SER A 277 6.75 -22.60 -16.69
CA SER A 277 6.73 -21.84 -17.95
C SER A 277 5.79 -20.64 -17.86
N SER A 278 6.00 -19.65 -18.72
CA SER A 278 5.19 -18.42 -18.81
C SER A 278 3.74 -18.65 -19.27
N ASN A 279 3.38 -19.86 -19.70
CA ASN A 279 2.01 -20.24 -20.02
C ASN A 279 1.61 -21.51 -19.24
N PRO A 280 1.30 -21.39 -17.94
CA PRO A 280 0.96 -22.54 -17.12
C PRO A 280 -0.40 -23.13 -17.52
N THR A 281 -0.47 -24.47 -17.60
CA THR A 281 -1.69 -25.23 -17.95
C THR A 281 -2.21 -26.10 -16.80
N LYS A 282 -1.35 -26.47 -15.84
CA LYS A 282 -1.74 -27.18 -14.63
C LYS A 282 -2.49 -26.21 -13.70
N TYR A 283 -3.56 -26.65 -13.05
CA TYR A 283 -4.34 -25.79 -12.16
C TYR A 283 -4.76 -26.46 -10.86
N VAL A 284 -5.12 -25.62 -9.90
CA VAL A 284 -5.90 -25.99 -8.71
C VAL A 284 -7.21 -25.19 -8.71
N THR A 285 -8.28 -25.79 -8.18
CA THR A 285 -9.51 -25.04 -7.89
C THR A 285 -9.22 -24.05 -6.76
N ALA A 286 -9.72 -22.82 -6.91
CA ALA A 286 -9.55 -21.78 -5.92
C ALA A 286 -10.86 -21.51 -5.18
N THR A 287 -10.75 -21.15 -3.90
CA THR A 287 -11.87 -20.72 -3.08
C THR A 287 -12.16 -19.25 -3.36
N VAL A 288 -13.42 -18.93 -3.66
CA VAL A 288 -13.91 -17.55 -3.76
C VAL A 288 -14.55 -17.19 -2.43
N SER A 289 -13.99 -16.24 -1.70
CA SER A 289 -14.52 -15.75 -0.42
C SER A 289 -14.43 -14.24 -0.37
N GLY A 290 -15.59 -13.58 -0.23
CA GLY A 290 -15.66 -12.13 -0.37
C GLY A 290 -15.11 -11.68 -1.73
N VAL A 291 -14.13 -10.78 -1.70
CA VAL A 291 -13.41 -10.26 -2.88
C VAL A 291 -12.15 -11.05 -3.21
N LEU A 292 -11.85 -12.14 -2.51
CA LEU A 292 -10.61 -12.89 -2.69
C LEU A 292 -10.85 -14.24 -3.37
N ILE A 293 -9.94 -14.57 -4.28
CA ILE A 293 -9.76 -15.88 -4.88
C ILE A 293 -8.46 -16.45 -4.32
N THR A 294 -8.54 -17.52 -3.54
CA THR A 294 -7.39 -18.09 -2.85
C THR A 294 -7.21 -19.57 -3.20
N ALA A 295 -5.97 -19.99 -3.46
CA ALA A 295 -5.64 -21.42 -3.52
C ALA A 295 -4.30 -21.71 -2.83
N THR A 296 -4.20 -22.91 -2.26
CA THR A 296 -2.91 -23.48 -1.82
C THR A 296 -2.46 -24.50 -2.85
N ILE A 297 -1.29 -24.28 -3.43
CA ILE A 297 -0.64 -25.18 -4.38
C ILE A 297 0.43 -25.96 -3.62
N THR A 298 0.41 -27.28 -3.71
CA THR A 298 1.34 -28.18 -3.01
C THR A 298 2.18 -29.00 -4.00
N GLY A 299 3.23 -29.67 -3.51
CA GLY A 299 4.10 -30.51 -4.33
C GLY A 299 5.02 -29.70 -5.25
N LEU A 300 5.41 -28.50 -4.82
CA LEU A 300 6.31 -27.63 -5.55
C LEU A 300 7.76 -28.02 -5.27
N LYS A 301 8.64 -27.75 -6.23
CA LYS A 301 10.07 -27.98 -6.11
C LYS A 301 10.70 -26.75 -5.44
N LYS A 302 11.55 -27.01 -4.45
CA LYS A 302 12.40 -25.98 -3.84
C LYS A 302 13.31 -25.36 -4.89
N ASP A 303 13.72 -24.12 -4.66
CA ASP A 303 14.67 -23.34 -5.46
C ASP A 303 14.22 -23.20 -6.94
N THR A 304 12.91 -23.29 -7.19
CA THR A 304 12.32 -23.27 -8.52
C THR A 304 11.43 -22.04 -8.71
N LYS A 305 11.51 -21.43 -9.90
CA LYS A 305 10.66 -20.30 -10.30
C LYS A 305 9.32 -20.80 -10.82
N TYR A 306 8.25 -20.13 -10.43
CA TYR A 306 6.89 -20.46 -10.84
C TYR A 306 6.17 -19.26 -11.44
N TYR A 307 5.19 -19.57 -12.27
CA TYR A 307 4.30 -18.63 -12.94
C TYR A 307 2.87 -18.99 -12.58
N VAL A 308 2.01 -18.00 -12.43
CA VAL A 308 0.60 -18.20 -12.11
C VAL A 308 -0.31 -17.32 -12.96
N LYS A 309 -1.53 -17.80 -13.23
CA LYS A 309 -2.63 -16.97 -13.76
C LYS A 309 -3.95 -17.46 -13.18
N CYS A 310 -4.93 -16.57 -13.00
CA CYS A 310 -6.25 -16.92 -12.50
C CYS A 310 -7.27 -16.89 -13.64
N SER A 311 -8.19 -17.86 -13.64
CA SER A 311 -9.43 -17.78 -14.41
C SER A 311 -10.61 -17.81 -13.45
N ALA A 312 -11.42 -16.75 -13.44
CA ALA A 312 -12.62 -16.64 -12.63
C ALA A 312 -13.87 -16.62 -13.50
N LYS A 313 -14.91 -17.34 -13.08
CA LYS A 313 -16.21 -17.39 -13.74
C LYS A 313 -17.26 -16.74 -12.85
N GLY A 314 -17.94 -15.73 -13.39
CA GLY A 314 -19.10 -15.07 -12.80
C GLY A 314 -20.32 -15.15 -13.72
N LYS A 315 -21.38 -14.42 -13.37
CA LYS A 315 -22.62 -14.41 -14.16
C LYS A 315 -22.47 -13.69 -15.51
N GLY A 316 -21.59 -12.69 -15.60
CA GLY A 316 -21.28 -11.99 -16.86
C GLY A 316 -20.28 -12.73 -17.77
N GLY A 317 -19.76 -13.88 -17.34
CA GLY A 317 -18.81 -14.70 -18.11
C GLY A 317 -17.54 -15.04 -17.35
N THR A 318 -16.49 -15.37 -18.09
CA THR A 318 -15.18 -15.78 -17.55
C THR A 318 -14.12 -14.76 -17.91
N THR A 319 -13.28 -14.39 -16.94
CA THR A 319 -12.06 -13.59 -17.14
C THR A 319 -10.85 -14.43 -16.79
N THR A 320 -9.76 -14.28 -17.55
CA THR A 320 -8.47 -14.89 -17.25
C THR A 320 -7.40 -13.81 -17.22
N THR A 321 -6.62 -13.76 -16.15
CA THR A 321 -5.55 -12.77 -16.00
C THR A 321 -4.38 -13.08 -16.94
N GLY A 322 -3.51 -12.08 -17.13
CA GLY A 322 -2.15 -12.34 -17.59
C GLY A 322 -1.39 -13.27 -16.63
N THR A 323 -0.25 -13.77 -17.10
CA THR A 323 0.64 -14.60 -16.27
C THR A 323 1.54 -13.73 -15.40
N THR A 324 1.51 -13.95 -14.09
CA THR A 324 2.45 -13.36 -13.13
C THR A 324 3.62 -14.30 -12.89
N ARG A 325 4.85 -13.79 -13.01
CA ARG A 325 6.06 -14.48 -12.59
C ARG A 325 6.27 -14.30 -11.08
N LEU A 326 6.37 -15.39 -10.35
CA LEU A 326 6.64 -15.38 -8.91
C LEU A 326 8.15 -15.49 -8.65
N GLY A 327 8.56 -15.15 -7.42
CA GLY A 327 9.92 -15.35 -6.95
C GLY A 327 10.30 -16.83 -6.83
N THR A 328 11.57 -17.08 -6.50
CA THR A 328 12.05 -18.44 -6.20
C THR A 328 11.42 -18.94 -4.91
N ILE A 329 10.86 -20.14 -4.93
CA ILE A 329 10.33 -20.79 -3.72
C ILE A 329 11.51 -21.34 -2.91
N ASN A 330 11.70 -20.87 -1.69
CA ASN A 330 12.77 -21.30 -0.78
C ASN A 330 12.25 -22.17 0.36
#